data_AF-A0A1Y4WMK6-F1
#
_entry.id   AF-A0A1Y4WMK6-F1
#
_cell.length_a   1.000
_cell.length_b   1.000
_cell.length_c   1.000
_cell.angle_alpha   90.00
_cell.angle_beta   90.00
_cell.angle_gamma   90.00
#
_symmetry.space_group_name_H-M   'P 1'
#
loop_
_entity.id
_entity.type
_entity.pdbx_description
1 polymer ?
#
loop_
_entity_poly.entity_id
_entity_poly.type
_entity_poly.pdbx_seq_one_letter_code
_entity_poly.pdbx_strand_id
1 'polypeptide(L)' 'MDYLEICLVSVAVIAVGIFMVRKPELCWKLKHALDTEGGEPSRHYLAAVTVLGTAMIIIPAVVILVSVISLVLEAAGLG' A
#
# COMPACT_ATOMS: atom_id res chain seq x y z
N MET A 1 -10.04 17.44 -2.08
CA MET A 1 -9.96 16.16 -1.36
C MET A 1 -9.57 16.51 0.05
N ASP A 2 -10.47 16.30 0.99
CA ASP A 2 -10.24 16.68 2.39
C ASP A 2 -9.11 15.83 2.99
N TYR A 3 -8.37 16.36 3.97
CA TYR A 3 -7.31 15.62 4.69
C TYR A 3 -7.82 14.28 5.27
N LEU A 4 -9.11 14.25 5.62
CA LEU A 4 -9.79 13.05 6.11
C LEU A 4 -9.93 11.99 5.01
N GLU A 5 -10.26 12.36 3.78
CA GLU A 5 -10.32 11.44 2.63
C GLU A 5 -8.93 10.89 2.30
N ILE A 6 -7.89 11.73 2.33
CA ILE A 6 -6.49 11.31 2.10
C ILE A 6 -6.05 10.28 3.14
N CYS A 7 -6.37 10.51 4.42
CA CYS A 7 -6.08 9.55 5.49
C CYS A 7 -6.84 8.23 5.29
N LEU A 8 -8.12 8.28 4.93
CA LEU A 8 -8.95 7.09 4.76
C LEU A 8 -8.46 6.22 3.59
N VAL A 9 -8.14 6.84 2.45
CA VAL A 9 -7.53 6.17 1.29
C VAL A 9 -6.17 5.59 1.66
N SER A 10 -5.33 6.36 2.36
CA SER A 10 -3.98 5.90 2.77
C SER A 10 -4.04 4.69 3.70
N VAL A 11 -4.97 4.67 4.66
CA VAL A 11 -5.19 3.51 5.55
C VAL A 11 -5.67 2.29 4.75
N ALA A 12 -6.58 2.47 3.80
CA ALA A 12 -7.03 1.38 2.93
C ALA A 12 -5.87 0.81 2.10
N VAL A 13 -5.01 1.67 1.53
CA VAL A 13 -3.83 1.27 0.75
C VAL A 13 -2.82 0.52 1.63
N ILE A 14 -2.57 0.98 2.86
CA ILE A 14 -1.70 0.29 3.82
C ILE A 14 -2.26 -1.11 4.15
N ALA A 15 -3.56 -1.23 4.40
CA ALA A 15 -4.20 -2.52 4.67
C ALA A 15 -4.01 -3.50 3.50
N VAL A 16 -4.15 -3.01 2.25
CA VAL A 16 -3.88 -3.80 1.04
C VAL A 16 -2.40 -4.16 0.92
N GLY A 17 -1.48 -3.23 1.20
CA GLY A 17 -0.04 -3.48 1.20
C GLY A 17 0.37 -4.54 2.22
N ILE A 18 -0.18 -4.48 3.44
CA ILE A 18 0.03 -5.50 4.48
C ILE A 18 -0.51 -6.85 4.02
N PHE A 19 -1.69 -6.88 3.41
CA PHE A 19 -2.28 -8.11 2.87
C PHE A 19 -1.39 -8.74 1.79
N MET A 20 -0.85 -7.93 0.87
CA MET A 20 0.11 -8.36 -0.16
C MET A 20 1.39 -8.95 0.44
N VAL A 21 1.94 -8.34 1.50
CA VAL A 21 3.17 -8.82 2.17
C VAL A 21 2.92 -10.09 2.99
N ARG A 22 1.77 -10.20 3.68
CA ARG A 22 1.45 -11.35 4.54
C ARG A 22 1.10 -12.61 3.76
N LYS A 23 0.44 -12.48 2.62
CA LYS A 23 -0.02 -13.62 1.80
C LYS A 23 0.28 -13.37 0.32
N PRO A 24 1.56 -13.24 -0.08
CA PRO A 24 1.93 -12.99 -1.48
C PRO A 24 1.47 -14.12 -2.41
N GLU A 25 1.34 -15.35 -1.88
CA GLU A 25 0.80 -16.53 -2.55
C GLU A 25 -0.67 -16.37 -2.97
N LEU A 26 -1.49 -15.66 -2.17
CA LEU A 26 -2.89 -15.39 -2.52
C LEU A 26 -2.99 -14.35 -3.64
N CYS A 27 -2.13 -13.32 -3.62
CA CYS A 27 -2.02 -12.37 -4.72
C CYS A 27 -1.60 -13.04 -6.02
N TRP A 28 -0.65 -13.98 -5.93
CA TRP A 28 -0.25 -14.80 -7.06
C TRP A 28 -1.42 -15.65 -7.58
N LYS A 29 -2.12 -16.36 -6.68
CA LYS A 29 -3.32 -17.15 -7.04
C LYS A 29 -4.42 -16.32 -7.68
N LEU A 30 -4.67 -15.10 -7.22
CA LEU A 30 -5.68 -14.23 -7.81
C LEU A 30 -5.28 -13.80 -9.23
N LYS A 31 -3.99 -13.49 -9.44
CA LYS A 31 -3.46 -13.08 -10.73
C LYS A 31 -3.42 -14.23 -11.74
N HIS A 32 -3.06 -15.44 -11.29
CA HIS A 32 -3.08 -16.67 -12.11
C HIS A 32 -4.45 -17.38 -12.15
N ALA A 33 -5.42 -17.02 -11.31
CA ALA A 33 -6.80 -17.48 -11.52
C ALA A 33 -7.44 -16.76 -12.73
N LEU A 34 -6.97 -15.55 -13.03
CA LEU A 34 -7.36 -14.77 -14.20
C LEU A 34 -6.49 -15.06 -15.44
N ASP A 35 -5.32 -15.68 -15.25
CA ASP A 35 -4.32 -15.94 -16.29
C ASP A 35 -4.08 -17.45 -16.38
N THR A 36 -4.45 -18.07 -17.51
CA THR A 36 -4.61 -19.53 -17.70
C THR A 36 -3.36 -20.41 -17.54
N GLU A 37 -2.30 -19.95 -16.89
CA GLU A 37 -1.03 -20.66 -16.69
C GLU A 37 -0.85 -21.09 -15.22
N GLY A 38 -1.22 -22.33 -14.92
CA GLY A 38 -1.17 -22.93 -13.57
C GLY A 38 0.20 -23.44 -13.13
N GLY A 39 1.20 -22.55 -13.01
CA GLY A 39 2.55 -22.86 -12.51
C GLY A 39 2.70 -22.80 -10.99
N GLU A 40 3.90 -22.96 -10.43
CA GLU A 40 4.19 -22.57 -9.04
C GLU A 40 4.68 -21.11 -8.99
N PRO A 41 4.41 -20.35 -7.91
CA PRO A 41 4.91 -18.98 -7.79
C PRO A 41 6.44 -18.93 -7.84
N SER A 42 7.00 -18.24 -8.84
CA SER A 42 8.45 -18.08 -8.93
C SER A 42 8.99 -17.27 -7.73
N ARG A 43 10.19 -17.63 -7.24
CA ARG A 43 10.84 -16.91 -6.12
C ARG A 43 11.00 -15.41 -6.40
N HIS A 44 11.21 -15.04 -7.67
CA HIS A 44 11.30 -13.64 -8.10
C HIS A 44 9.96 -12.90 -8.01
N TYR A 45 8.85 -13.57 -8.33
CA TYR A 45 7.52 -12.98 -8.19
C TYR A 45 7.17 -12.74 -6.72
N LEU A 46 7.42 -13.71 -5.84
CA LEU A 46 7.17 -13.57 -4.41
C LEU A 46 8.01 -12.42 -3.80
N ALA A 47 9.28 -12.31 -4.19
CA ALA A 47 10.13 -11.19 -3.80
C ALA A 47 9.59 -9.85 -4.34
N ALA A 48 9.19 -9.79 -5.62
CA ALA A 48 8.66 -8.58 -6.23
C ALA A 48 7.34 -8.12 -5.58
N VAL A 49 6.40 -9.03 -5.29
CA VAL A 49 5.14 -8.71 -4.60
C VAL A 49 5.38 -8.23 -3.18
N THR A 50 6.37 -8.81 -2.48
CA THR A 50 6.74 -8.38 -1.13
C THR A 50 7.36 -6.97 -1.16
N VAL A 51 8.26 -6.69 -2.11
CA VAL A 51 8.85 -5.36 -2.29
C VAL A 51 7.78 -4.33 -2.67
N LEU A 52 6.89 -4.68 -3.60
CA LEU A 52 5.79 -3.82 -4.02
C LEU A 52 4.81 -3.54 -2.87
N GLY A 53 4.43 -4.58 -2.11
CA GLY A 53 3.58 -4.44 -0.93
C GLY A 53 4.22 -3.58 0.16
N THR A 54 5.54 -3.71 0.35
CA THR A 54 6.30 -2.85 1.28
C THR A 54 6.31 -1.39 0.81
N ALA A 55 6.53 -1.14 -0.48
CA ALA A 55 6.44 0.22 -1.03
C ALA A 55 5.02 0.80 -0.89
N MET A 56 3.98 -0.02 -1.09
CA MET A 56 2.58 0.34 -0.84
C MET A 56 2.25 0.65 0.63
N ILE A 57 3.10 0.27 1.59
CA ILE A 57 2.94 0.67 2.99
C ILE A 57 3.70 1.96 3.27
N ILE A 58 4.94 2.06 2.79
CA ILE A 58 5.82 3.19 3.10
C ILE A 58 5.32 4.49 2.47
N ILE A 59 4.94 4.47 1.19
CA ILE A 59 4.51 5.66 0.46
C ILE A 59 3.31 6.35 1.13
N PRO A 60 2.19 5.67 1.40
CA PRO A 60 1.06 6.29 2.09
C PRO A 60 1.37 6.68 3.54
N ALA A 61 2.26 5.98 4.24
CA ALA A 61 2.71 6.41 5.57
C ALA A 61 3.40 7.79 5.52
N VAL A 62 4.25 8.02 4.52
CA VAL A 62 4.87 9.33 4.30
C VAL A 62 3.83 10.40 3.92
N VAL A 63 2.84 10.05 3.09
CA VAL A 63 1.76 10.98 2.71
C VAL A 63 0.92 11.39 3.93
N ILE A 64 0.58 10.46 4.82
CA ILE A 64 -0.11 10.78 6.08
C ILE A 64 0.74 11.71 6.92
N LEU A 65 2.04 11.43 7.07
CA LEU A 65 2.96 12.24 7.87
C LEU A 65 3.00 13.69 7.36
N VAL A 66 3.19 13.89 6.04
CA VAL A 66 3.19 15.22 5.42
C VAL A 66 1.85 15.91 5.62
N SER A 67 0.75 15.18 5.42
CA SER A 67 -0.62 15.72 5.59
C SER A 67 -0.86 16.22 7.02
N VAL A 68 -0.42 15.48 8.03
CA VAL A 68 -0.51 15.88 9.44
C VAL A 68 0.37 17.09 9.73
N ILE A 69 1.59 17.13 9.19
CA ILE A 69 2.50 18.28 9.37
C ILE A 69 1.87 19.55 8.76
N SER A 70 1.32 19.47 7.55
CA SER A 70 0.63 20.60 6.91
C SER A 70 -0.55 21.08 7.74
N LEU A 71 -1.37 20.15 8.26
CA LEU A 71 -2.52 20.49 9.12
C LEU A 71 -2.08 21.20 10.41
N VAL A 72 -0.98 20.74 11.03
CA VAL A 72 -0.43 21.38 12.24
C VAL A 72 0.13 22.77 11.93
N LEU A 73 0.78 22.96 10.77
CA LEU A 73 1.29 24.26 10.34
C LEU A 73 0.15 25.27 10.12
N GLU A 74 -0.92 24.84 9.44
CA GLU A 74 -2.14 25.65 9.26
C GLU A 74 -2.76 26.01 10.62
N ALA A 75 -2.90 25.04 11.52
CA ALA A 75 -3.44 25.26 12.87
C ALA A 75 -2.57 26.20 13.72
N ALA A 76 -1.25 26.23 13.46
CA ALA A 76 -0.31 27.14 14.12
C ALA A 76 -0.27 28.55 13.49
N GLY A 77 -1.01 28.80 12.40
CA GLY A 77 -1.00 30.07 11.68
C GLY A 77 0.31 30.37 10.94
N LEU A 78 1.10 29.32 10.65
CA LEU A 78 2.37 29.39 9.93
C LEU A 78 2.24 28.92 8.45
N GLY A 79 1.01 28.61 8.02
CA GLY A 79 0.65 28.13 6.68
C GLY A 79 0.16 29.21 5.75
#